data_AF-A0A8T5IL76-F1
#
_entry.id   AF-A0A8T5IL76-F1
#
_cell.length_a   1.000
_cell.length_b   1.000
_cell.length_c   1.000
_cell.angle_alpha   90.00
_cell.angle_beta   90.00
_cell.angle_gamma   90.00
#
_symmetry.space_group_name_H-M   'P 1'
#
loop_
_entity.id
_entity.type
_entity.pdbx_description
1 polymer ?
#
loop_
_entity_poly.entity_id
_entity_poly.type
_entity_poly.pdbx_seq_one_letter_code
_entity_poly.pdbx_strand_id
1 'polypeptide(L)'
;MEVVLLKKKDVIDLGIFNYIERIDDGEKAYIAQSLELTKSSKVSLELDRALKWRFNSIVCIGEKYVLNKWLGSNLENLKKDLPRSTSLVFLNDKKTGLPLCIMDGTLISAVRTGVSAVIAVKYLARKEDKVAAVIGTGPIGEECVKALSVLGLEQINITSLDPKLKEIAEELDKIVSCKVVAKDSIEAACKDVPIIVSATTAPRPIIKKEWLMKGFTKISLGGREDEDEVLLCADKIINDNWHHVKKRNSQTVALMFHEGKLKDENIYPDIGHIVSGNVKGRERDDENIYFNAVGLGELDLFVASKIFEKSSKDQKFVF
;
A
#
# COMPACT_ATOMS: atom_id res chain seq x y z
N MET A 1 13.31 29.85 13.42
CA MET A 1 12.44 28.90 12.71
C MET A 1 12.48 27.61 13.48
N GLU A 2 11.40 27.27 14.18
CA GLU A 2 11.31 26.04 14.96
C GLU A 2 10.69 24.96 14.07
N VAL A 3 11.43 23.87 13.82
CA VAL A 3 10.98 22.73 13.02
C VAL A 3 10.78 21.55 13.98
N VAL A 4 9.58 20.99 13.98
CA VAL A 4 9.24 19.84 14.83
C VAL A 4 9.97 18.60 14.33
N LEU A 5 10.68 17.90 15.21
CA LEU A 5 11.29 16.60 14.90
C LEU A 5 10.49 15.48 15.57
N LEU A 6 9.86 14.62 14.78
CA LEU A 6 9.12 13.46 15.29
C LEU A 6 9.87 12.17 14.93
N LYS A 7 10.51 11.57 15.93
CA LYS A 7 11.17 10.27 15.79
C LYS A 7 10.11 9.17 15.63
N LYS A 8 10.55 7.97 15.27
CA LYS A 8 9.67 6.80 15.15
C LYS A 8 8.79 6.58 16.39
N LYS A 9 9.35 6.74 17.60
CA LYS A 9 8.58 6.62 18.85
C LYS A 9 7.46 7.66 18.93
N ASP A 10 7.74 8.91 18.58
CA ASP A 10 6.74 9.98 18.60
C ASP A 10 5.61 9.69 17.61
N VAL A 11 5.94 9.21 16.40
CA VAL A 11 4.94 8.79 15.39
C VAL A 11 4.07 7.63 15.90
N ILE A 12 4.64 6.69 16.65
CA ILE A 12 3.90 5.60 17.31
C ILE A 12 2.98 6.15 18.39
N ASP A 13 3.50 6.97 19.29
CA ASP A 13 2.77 7.51 20.43
C ASP A 13 1.63 8.46 19.96
N LEU A 14 1.76 9.09 18.78
CA LEU A 14 0.73 9.90 18.11
C LEU A 14 -0.32 9.05 17.35
N GLY A 15 -0.21 7.73 17.43
CA GLY A 15 -1.25 6.80 17.01
C GLY A 15 -1.20 6.41 15.54
N ILE A 16 -0.01 6.27 14.95
CA ILE A 16 0.14 5.78 13.56
C ILE A 16 -0.58 4.44 13.32
N PHE A 17 -0.63 3.55 14.31
CA PHE A 17 -1.29 2.24 14.23
C PHE A 17 -2.80 2.27 14.48
N ASN A 18 -3.43 3.44 14.61
CA ASN A 18 -4.89 3.54 14.60
C ASN A 18 -5.42 3.32 13.18
N TYR A 19 -5.57 2.06 12.78
CA TYR A 19 -5.93 1.70 11.41
C TYR A 19 -7.28 2.24 10.95
N ILE A 20 -8.25 2.41 11.85
CA ILE A 20 -9.55 3.02 11.51
C ILE A 20 -9.34 4.46 11.06
N GLU A 21 -8.54 5.23 11.80
CA GLU A 21 -8.20 6.61 11.44
C GLU A 21 -7.33 6.67 10.17
N ARG A 22 -6.40 5.72 10.00
CA ARG A 22 -5.56 5.67 8.79
C ARG A 22 -6.35 5.28 7.54
N ILE A 23 -7.39 4.45 7.66
CA ILE A 23 -8.31 4.14 6.56
C ILE A 23 -9.06 5.40 6.15
N ASP A 24 -9.58 6.18 7.09
CA ASP A 24 -10.21 7.48 6.80
C ASP A 24 -9.23 8.46 6.13
N ASP A 25 -7.99 8.55 6.61
CA ASP A 25 -6.94 9.35 5.97
C ASP A 25 -6.67 8.89 4.52
N GLY A 26 -6.63 7.58 4.28
CA GLY A 26 -6.40 6.99 2.96
C GLY A 26 -7.57 7.18 2.00
N GLU A 27 -8.81 7.05 2.48
CA GLU A 27 -10.02 7.32 1.69
C GLU A 27 -10.06 8.77 1.24
N LYS A 28 -9.78 9.71 2.16
CA LYS A 28 -9.66 11.14 1.82
C LYS A 28 -8.55 11.42 0.83
N ALA A 29 -7.39 10.76 0.95
CA ALA A 29 -6.31 10.88 -0.02
C ALA A 29 -6.73 10.41 -1.42
N TYR A 30 -7.43 9.28 -1.53
CA TYR A 30 -7.94 8.78 -2.81
C TYR A 30 -9.02 9.69 -3.43
N ILE A 31 -9.93 10.23 -2.61
CA ILE A 31 -10.93 11.20 -3.07
C ILE A 31 -10.25 12.48 -3.54
N ALA A 32 -9.30 13.02 -2.76
CA ALA A 32 -8.61 14.24 -3.12
C ALA A 32 -7.80 14.08 -4.42
N GLN A 33 -7.21 12.90 -4.63
CA GLN A 33 -6.51 12.57 -5.87
C GLN A 33 -7.46 12.47 -7.07
N SER A 34 -8.63 11.83 -6.93
CA SER A 34 -9.58 11.67 -8.04
C SER A 34 -10.28 12.97 -8.44
N LEU A 35 -10.36 13.92 -7.51
CA LEU A 35 -10.85 15.28 -7.74
C LEU A 35 -9.74 16.27 -8.12
N GLU A 36 -8.50 15.80 -8.31
CA GLU A 36 -7.32 16.63 -8.62
C GLU A 36 -7.05 17.76 -7.62
N LEU A 37 -7.50 17.60 -6.37
CA LEU A 37 -7.26 18.55 -5.26
C LEU A 37 -5.82 18.47 -4.74
N THR A 38 -5.12 17.39 -5.07
CA THR A 38 -3.71 17.18 -4.76
C THR A 38 -2.90 17.06 -6.05
N LYS A 39 -1.62 17.43 -5.97
CA LYS A 39 -0.67 17.21 -7.05
C LYS A 39 0.58 16.54 -6.53
N SER A 40 0.88 15.37 -7.07
CA SER A 40 2.00 14.55 -6.65
C SER A 40 2.97 14.29 -7.80
N SER A 41 4.25 14.19 -7.45
CA SER A 41 5.32 13.85 -8.38
C SER A 41 6.39 13.05 -7.67
N LYS A 42 7.06 12.19 -8.43
CA LYS A 42 8.12 11.33 -7.93
C LYS A 42 9.34 11.42 -8.84
N VAL A 43 10.48 11.67 -8.23
CA VAL A 43 11.79 11.51 -8.85
C VAL A 43 12.44 10.26 -8.26
N SER A 44 12.94 9.37 -9.13
CA SER A 44 13.70 8.18 -8.76
C SER A 44 15.10 8.29 -9.32
N LEU A 45 16.10 8.17 -8.45
CA LEU A 45 17.52 8.13 -8.81
C LEU A 45 18.01 6.71 -8.56
N GLU A 46 18.20 5.96 -9.65
CA GLU A 46 18.69 4.58 -9.62
C GLU A 46 20.22 4.58 -9.53
N LEU A 47 20.76 3.87 -8.55
CA LEU A 47 22.20 3.66 -8.40
C LEU A 47 22.61 2.31 -9.00
N ASP A 48 21.78 1.28 -8.79
CA ASP A 48 21.98 -0.04 -9.36
C ASP A 48 20.61 -0.73 -9.59
N ARG A 49 20.35 -1.10 -10.84
CA ARG A 49 19.09 -1.76 -11.24
C ARG A 49 18.96 -3.17 -10.66
N ALA A 50 20.04 -3.96 -10.70
CA ALA A 50 20.05 -5.36 -10.28
C ALA A 50 19.80 -5.47 -8.76
N LEU A 51 20.41 -4.56 -7.99
CA LEU A 51 20.25 -4.50 -6.54
C LEU A 51 18.95 -3.80 -6.11
N LYS A 52 18.16 -3.31 -7.08
CA LYS A 52 17.02 -2.39 -6.85
C LYS A 52 17.43 -1.23 -5.92
N TRP A 53 18.68 -0.77 -6.04
CA TRP A 53 19.27 0.26 -5.20
C TRP A 53 18.95 1.64 -5.78
N ARG A 54 18.16 2.41 -5.04
CA ARG A 54 17.67 3.71 -5.49
C ARG A 54 17.33 4.64 -4.34
N PHE A 55 17.34 5.93 -4.65
CA PHE A 55 16.72 6.98 -3.84
C PHE A 55 15.47 7.50 -4.54
N ASN A 56 14.45 7.85 -3.77
CA ASN A 56 13.25 8.48 -4.31
C ASN A 56 12.91 9.72 -3.50
N SER A 57 12.51 10.77 -4.21
CA SER A 57 11.91 11.97 -3.67
C SER A 57 10.47 12.04 -4.17
N ILE A 58 9.50 11.98 -3.27
CA ILE A 58 8.08 12.05 -3.59
C ILE A 58 7.56 13.36 -3.01
N VAL A 59 7.12 14.28 -3.87
CA VAL A 59 6.54 15.56 -3.48
C VAL A 59 5.04 15.49 -3.67
N CYS A 60 4.27 15.91 -2.67
CA CYS A 60 2.82 16.03 -2.78
C CYS A 60 2.35 17.38 -2.22
N ILE A 61 1.64 18.14 -3.05
CA ILE A 61 1.01 19.41 -2.67
C ILE A 61 -0.45 19.11 -2.32
N GLY A 62 -0.84 19.38 -1.08
CA GLY A 62 -2.23 19.28 -0.61
C GLY A 62 -2.91 20.63 -0.46
N GLU A 63 -3.98 20.65 0.34
CA GLU A 63 -4.71 21.87 0.64
C GLU A 63 -3.93 22.80 1.58
N LYS A 64 -3.43 22.26 2.70
CA LYS A 64 -2.76 23.02 3.77
C LYS A 64 -1.24 22.84 3.80
N TYR A 65 -0.77 21.65 3.44
CA TYR A 65 0.63 21.27 3.57
C TYR A 65 1.23 20.81 2.25
N VAL A 66 2.54 20.96 2.13
CA VAL A 66 3.35 20.33 1.09
C VAL A 66 4.23 19.29 1.76
N LEU A 67 4.21 18.06 1.25
CA LEU A 67 5.04 16.95 1.72
C LEU A 67 6.19 16.69 0.75
N ASN A 68 7.37 16.41 1.29
CA ASN A 68 8.39 15.61 0.62
C ASN A 68 8.69 14.33 1.41
N LYS A 69 8.58 13.16 0.79
CA LYS A 69 9.13 11.91 1.33
C LYS A 69 10.42 11.58 0.62
N TRP A 70 11.50 11.53 1.38
CA TRP A 70 12.81 11.09 0.93
C TRP A 70 13.06 9.66 1.40
N LEU A 71 13.27 8.73 0.47
CA LEU A 71 13.52 7.33 0.82
C LEU A 71 14.70 6.70 0.08
N GLY A 72 15.47 5.90 0.80
CA GLY A 72 16.44 4.96 0.24
C GLY A 72 15.87 3.55 0.21
N SER A 73 16.20 2.77 -0.83
CA SER A 73 15.85 1.36 -0.92
C SER A 73 17.03 0.57 -1.47
N ASN A 74 17.49 -0.45 -0.76
CA ASN A 74 18.57 -1.36 -1.17
C ASN A 74 18.25 -2.79 -0.70
N LEU A 75 18.22 -3.76 -1.61
CA LEU A 75 18.00 -5.16 -1.24
C LEU A 75 19.15 -5.75 -0.41
N GLU A 76 20.40 -5.32 -0.64
CA GLU A 76 21.57 -5.84 0.06
C GLU A 76 21.60 -5.51 1.55
N ASN A 77 20.81 -4.52 1.99
CA ASN A 77 20.67 -4.20 3.41
C ASN A 77 20.16 -5.40 4.23
N LEU A 78 19.35 -6.27 3.62
CA LEU A 78 18.82 -7.45 4.30
C LEU A 78 19.93 -8.43 4.70
N LYS A 79 21.06 -8.47 3.99
CA LYS A 79 22.23 -9.31 4.33
C LYS A 79 23.05 -8.75 5.50
N LYS A 80 22.73 -7.53 5.93
CA LYS A 80 23.42 -6.79 7.00
C LYS A 80 22.51 -6.55 8.20
N ASP A 81 21.37 -7.24 8.27
CA ASP A 81 20.32 -7.04 9.27
C ASP A 81 19.81 -5.59 9.34
N LEU A 82 19.84 -4.88 8.21
CA LEU A 82 19.32 -3.53 8.06
C LEU A 82 18.00 -3.53 7.29
N PRO A 83 17.09 -2.57 7.57
CA PRO A 83 15.89 -2.41 6.77
C PRO A 83 16.22 -2.20 5.28
N ARG A 84 15.48 -2.89 4.42
CA ARG A 84 15.56 -2.72 2.96
C ARG A 84 15.34 -1.27 2.55
N SER A 85 14.41 -0.60 3.21
CA SER A 85 14.05 0.78 2.91
C SER A 85 13.84 1.57 4.18
N THR A 86 14.34 2.80 4.19
CA THR A 86 14.14 3.78 5.26
C THR A 86 13.79 5.11 4.63
N SER A 87 13.03 5.93 5.35
CA SER A 87 12.60 7.23 4.82
C SER A 87 12.32 8.26 5.89
N LEU A 88 12.42 9.52 5.48
CA LEU A 88 11.97 10.68 6.23
C LEU A 88 10.87 11.38 5.45
N VAL A 89 9.97 12.02 6.19
CA VAL A 89 8.96 12.93 5.65
C VAL A 89 9.27 14.34 6.14
N PHE A 90 9.23 15.29 5.22
CA PHE A 90 9.29 16.72 5.45
C PHE A 90 7.92 17.31 5.16
N LEU A 91 7.41 18.13 6.07
CA LEU A 91 6.19 18.91 5.88
C LEU A 91 6.50 20.39 5.87
N ASN A 92 5.90 21.11 4.94
CA ASN A 92 5.95 22.55 4.81
C ASN A 92 4.54 23.14 4.85
N ASP A 93 4.42 24.36 5.37
CA ASP A 93 3.22 25.16 5.20
C ASP A 93 3.10 25.56 3.72
N LYS A 94 1.94 25.28 3.11
CA LYS A 94 1.75 25.54 1.68
C LYS A 94 1.79 27.03 1.33
N LYS A 95 1.31 27.92 2.22
CA LYS A 95 1.14 29.35 1.92
C LYS A 95 2.47 30.10 2.01
N THR A 96 3.24 29.81 3.04
CA THR A 96 4.50 30.50 3.37
C THR A 96 5.74 29.76 2.85
N GLY A 97 5.62 28.46 2.57
CA GLY A 97 6.74 27.59 2.21
C GLY A 97 7.63 27.19 3.39
N LEU A 98 7.35 27.67 4.61
CA LEU A 98 8.17 27.40 5.77
C LEU A 98 8.14 25.90 6.13
N PRO A 99 9.30 25.28 6.44
CA PRO A 99 9.34 23.92 6.95
C PRO A 99 8.71 23.89 8.35
N LEU A 100 7.85 22.90 8.56
CA LEU A 100 7.10 22.72 9.80
C LEU A 100 7.60 21.51 10.59
N CYS A 101 7.85 20.39 9.89
CA CYS A 101 8.14 19.13 10.56
C CYS A 101 9.04 18.21 9.72
N ILE A 102 9.90 17.48 10.41
CA ILE A 102 10.62 16.32 9.91
C ILE A 102 10.21 15.12 10.76
N MET A 103 9.78 14.03 10.13
CA MET A 103 9.30 12.84 10.85
C MET A 103 9.78 11.52 10.23
N ASP A 104 9.72 10.44 11.00
CA ASP A 104 9.94 9.09 10.47
C ASP A 104 8.91 8.80 9.36
N GLY A 105 9.40 8.64 8.13
CA GLY A 105 8.58 8.25 6.99
C GLY A 105 8.48 6.74 6.83
N THR A 106 9.38 5.98 7.48
CA THR A 106 9.51 4.53 7.27
C THR A 106 8.24 3.82 7.73
N LEU A 107 7.78 4.14 8.95
CA LEU A 107 6.56 3.56 9.49
C LEU A 107 5.32 4.08 8.78
N ILE A 108 5.26 5.39 8.48
CA ILE A 108 4.18 5.99 7.68
C ILE A 108 4.03 5.25 6.36
N SER A 109 5.12 5.03 5.64
CA SER A 109 5.10 4.37 4.33
C SER A 109 4.64 2.91 4.42
N ALA A 110 4.95 2.20 5.51
CA ALA A 110 4.49 0.82 5.68
C ALA A 110 2.99 0.77 5.97
N VAL A 111 2.54 1.53 6.98
CA VAL A 111 1.15 1.60 7.43
C VAL A 111 0.23 2.04 6.28
N ARG A 112 0.55 3.16 5.62
CA ARG A 112 -0.29 3.69 4.51
C ARG A 112 -0.34 2.75 3.29
N THR A 113 0.63 1.85 3.13
CA THR A 113 0.59 0.82 2.08
C THR A 113 -0.37 -0.31 2.47
N GLY A 114 -0.34 -0.78 3.71
CA GLY A 114 -1.35 -1.72 4.22
C GLY A 114 -2.77 -1.13 4.18
N VAL A 115 -2.89 0.17 4.49
CA VAL A 115 -4.14 0.94 4.34
C VAL A 115 -4.67 0.92 2.90
N SER A 116 -3.79 0.99 1.90
CA SER A 116 -4.22 0.91 0.49
C SER A 116 -4.86 -0.45 0.18
N ALA A 117 -4.30 -1.54 0.75
CA ALA A 117 -4.86 -2.88 0.57
C ALA A 117 -6.23 -3.03 1.25
N VAL A 118 -6.37 -2.59 2.50
CA VAL A 118 -7.67 -2.70 3.20
C VAL A 118 -8.75 -1.83 2.56
N ILE A 119 -8.41 -0.65 2.03
CA ILE A 119 -9.36 0.16 1.24
C ILE A 119 -9.77 -0.60 -0.02
N ALA A 120 -8.83 -1.15 -0.76
CA ALA A 120 -9.16 -1.97 -1.93
C ALA A 120 -10.09 -3.14 -1.57
N VAL A 121 -9.83 -3.86 -0.48
CA VAL A 121 -10.76 -4.92 -0.03
C VAL A 121 -12.13 -4.35 0.32
N LYS A 122 -12.20 -3.27 1.11
CA LYS A 122 -13.46 -2.65 1.57
C LYS A 122 -14.40 -2.29 0.42
N TYR A 123 -13.88 -1.83 -0.72
CA TYR A 123 -14.68 -1.37 -1.86
C TYR A 123 -14.82 -2.41 -2.99
N LEU A 124 -13.94 -3.41 -3.05
CA LEU A 124 -13.85 -4.33 -4.21
C LEU A 124 -14.11 -5.80 -3.85
N ALA A 125 -13.97 -6.21 -2.59
CA ALA A 125 -14.35 -7.56 -2.16
C ALA A 125 -15.87 -7.67 -1.92
N ARG A 126 -16.38 -8.89 -1.80
CA ARG A 126 -17.76 -9.10 -1.33
C ARG A 126 -17.80 -8.80 0.17
N LYS A 127 -18.93 -8.30 0.67
CA LYS A 127 -19.07 -7.98 2.11
C LYS A 127 -19.03 -9.24 2.98
N GLU A 128 -19.37 -10.36 2.37
CA GLU A 128 -19.50 -11.70 2.91
C GLU A 128 -18.15 -12.43 2.90
N ASP A 129 -17.13 -11.91 2.23
CA ASP A 129 -15.80 -12.51 2.24
C ASP A 129 -15.18 -12.41 3.64
N LYS A 130 -14.88 -13.57 4.23
CA LYS A 130 -14.32 -13.69 5.60
C LYS A 130 -12.89 -14.18 5.67
N VAL A 131 -12.30 -14.54 4.54
CA VAL A 131 -10.95 -15.11 4.49
C VAL A 131 -10.10 -14.32 3.49
N ALA A 132 -8.88 -14.01 3.89
CA ALA A 132 -7.87 -13.39 3.02
C ALA A 132 -6.56 -14.17 3.02
N ALA A 133 -5.74 -13.96 2.00
CA ALA A 133 -4.37 -14.45 1.90
C ALA A 133 -3.41 -13.27 1.74
N VAL A 134 -2.33 -13.24 2.51
CA VAL A 134 -1.25 -12.26 2.38
C VAL A 134 0.04 -13.00 2.04
N ILE A 135 0.57 -12.71 0.85
CA ILE A 135 1.79 -13.33 0.32
C ILE A 135 2.95 -12.36 0.52
N GLY A 136 3.92 -12.79 1.33
CA GLY A 136 5.01 -11.96 1.83
C GLY A 136 4.74 -11.47 3.26
N THR A 137 5.69 -11.73 4.17
CA THR A 137 5.61 -11.39 5.60
C THR A 137 6.68 -10.37 5.99
N GLY A 138 7.15 -9.55 5.04
CA GLY A 138 7.98 -8.40 5.37
C GLY A 138 7.13 -7.25 5.96
N PRO A 139 7.74 -6.08 6.23
CA PRO A 139 7.05 -4.96 6.88
C PRO A 139 5.75 -4.55 6.20
N ILE A 140 5.67 -4.58 4.86
CA ILE A 140 4.41 -4.24 4.16
C ILE A 140 3.34 -5.32 4.35
N GLY A 141 3.72 -6.60 4.29
CA GLY A 141 2.80 -7.71 4.46
C GLY A 141 2.19 -7.75 5.86
N GLU A 142 3.00 -7.54 6.90
CA GLU A 142 2.52 -7.43 8.27
C GLU A 142 1.52 -6.28 8.45
N GLU A 143 1.79 -5.10 7.88
CA GLU A 143 0.86 -3.97 7.94
C GLU A 143 -0.41 -4.23 7.12
N CYS A 144 -0.35 -5.04 6.06
CA CYS A 144 -1.56 -5.51 5.36
C CYS A 144 -2.40 -6.42 6.27
N VAL A 145 -1.81 -7.38 6.99
CA VAL A 145 -2.53 -8.24 7.93
C VAL A 145 -3.22 -7.39 9.00
N LYS A 146 -2.48 -6.48 9.64
CA LYS A 146 -3.02 -5.59 10.67
C LYS A 146 -4.14 -4.70 10.14
N ALA A 147 -3.96 -4.09 8.97
CA ALA A 147 -4.99 -3.27 8.34
C ALA A 147 -6.24 -4.09 7.98
N LEU A 148 -6.09 -5.27 7.37
CA LEU A 148 -7.21 -6.13 6.98
C LEU A 148 -8.00 -6.66 8.18
N SER A 149 -7.35 -6.87 9.32
CA SER A 149 -8.01 -7.41 10.51
C SER A 149 -9.18 -6.56 11.01
N VAL A 150 -9.18 -5.25 10.71
CA VAL A 150 -10.24 -4.33 11.13
C VAL A 150 -11.52 -4.40 10.27
N LEU A 151 -11.51 -5.19 9.18
CA LEU A 151 -12.69 -5.41 8.33
C LEU A 151 -13.64 -6.50 8.84
N GLY A 152 -13.33 -7.15 9.97
CA GLY A 152 -14.15 -8.25 10.49
C GLY A 152 -14.02 -9.53 9.66
N LEU A 153 -12.80 -9.83 9.20
CA LEU A 153 -12.42 -11.13 8.65
C LEU A 153 -12.35 -12.16 9.78
N GLU A 154 -12.58 -13.43 9.45
CA GLU A 154 -12.43 -14.54 10.38
C GLU A 154 -11.00 -15.09 10.37
N GLN A 155 -10.37 -15.13 9.20
CA GLN A 155 -9.03 -15.71 9.02
C GLN A 155 -8.21 -14.98 7.96
N ILE A 156 -6.91 -14.83 8.21
CA ILE A 156 -5.91 -14.42 7.24
C ILE A 156 -4.84 -15.51 7.13
N ASN A 157 -4.75 -16.12 5.96
CA ASN A 157 -3.65 -17.02 5.60
C ASN A 157 -2.41 -16.19 5.26
N ILE A 158 -1.25 -16.55 5.79
CA ILE A 158 0.01 -15.91 5.44
C ILE A 158 1.01 -16.95 4.94
N THR A 159 1.87 -16.55 4.00
CA THR A 159 2.98 -17.38 3.55
C THR A 159 4.12 -16.52 3.01
N SER A 160 5.35 -17.00 3.14
CA SER A 160 6.56 -16.38 2.63
C SER A 160 7.70 -17.40 2.60
N LEU A 161 8.86 -16.96 2.13
CA LEU A 161 10.11 -17.72 2.23
C LEU A 161 10.85 -17.50 3.56
N ASP A 162 10.23 -16.77 4.50
CA ASP A 162 10.86 -16.49 5.80
C ASP A 162 10.85 -17.76 6.67
N PRO A 163 12.01 -18.22 7.16
CA PRO A 163 12.06 -19.37 8.06
C PRO A 163 11.28 -19.16 9.36
N LYS A 164 11.01 -17.91 9.75
CA LYS A 164 10.22 -17.54 10.94
C LYS A 164 8.73 -17.41 10.67
N LEU A 165 8.23 -17.85 9.50
CA LEU A 165 6.83 -17.70 9.11
C LEU A 165 5.82 -18.10 10.20
N LYS A 166 6.08 -19.20 10.92
CA LYS A 166 5.19 -19.67 12.01
C LYS A 166 5.20 -18.73 13.21
N GLU A 167 6.38 -18.26 13.62
CA GLU A 167 6.54 -17.29 14.71
C GLU A 167 5.85 -15.97 14.36
N ILE A 168 6.02 -15.49 13.12
CA ILE A 168 5.35 -14.28 12.63
C ILE A 168 3.83 -14.46 12.65
N ALA A 169 3.30 -15.62 12.25
CA ALA A 169 1.87 -15.89 12.33
C ALA A 169 1.36 -15.82 13.78
N GLU A 170 2.06 -16.47 14.72
CA GLU A 170 1.70 -16.46 16.14
C GLU A 170 1.78 -15.06 16.77
N GLU A 171 2.75 -14.25 16.39
CA GLU A 171 2.88 -12.87 16.86
C GLU A 171 1.75 -11.98 16.33
N LEU A 172 1.43 -12.11 15.04
CA LEU A 172 0.32 -11.37 14.44
C LEU A 172 -1.02 -11.79 15.03
N ASP A 173 -1.27 -13.10 15.19
CA ASP A 173 -2.50 -13.67 15.79
C ASP A 173 -2.80 -13.08 17.18
N LYS A 174 -1.76 -12.77 17.97
CA LYS A 174 -1.90 -12.16 19.31
C LYS A 174 -2.35 -10.70 19.30
N ILE A 175 -2.13 -9.97 18.20
CA ILE A 175 -2.33 -8.51 18.14
C ILE A 175 -3.45 -8.09 17.18
N VAL A 176 -4.01 -9.02 16.41
CA VAL A 176 -5.13 -8.77 15.51
C VAL A 176 -6.40 -9.49 15.97
N SER A 177 -7.56 -9.07 15.46
CA SER A 177 -8.86 -9.61 15.87
C SER A 177 -9.30 -10.88 15.14
N CYS A 178 -8.54 -11.32 14.13
CA CYS A 178 -8.85 -12.49 13.31
C CYS A 178 -7.75 -13.55 13.42
N LYS A 179 -8.06 -14.80 13.07
CA LYS A 179 -7.07 -15.87 13.10
C LYS A 179 -5.99 -15.65 12.03
N VAL A 180 -4.71 -15.77 12.39
CA VAL A 180 -3.60 -15.73 11.43
C VAL A 180 -2.99 -17.12 11.27
N VAL A 181 -2.96 -17.64 10.04
CA VAL A 181 -2.52 -19.03 9.77
C VAL A 181 -1.38 -19.06 8.77
N ALA A 182 -0.22 -19.55 9.22
CA ALA A 182 0.89 -19.87 8.32
C ALA A 182 0.52 -21.02 7.37
N LYS A 183 0.84 -20.86 6.09
CA LYS A 183 0.65 -21.87 5.04
C LYS A 183 1.97 -22.20 4.37
N ASP A 184 2.17 -23.48 4.05
CA ASP A 184 3.44 -24.00 3.54
C ASP A 184 3.73 -23.63 2.07
N SER A 185 2.73 -23.12 1.34
CA SER A 185 2.88 -22.67 -0.04
C SER A 185 1.91 -21.55 -0.40
N ILE A 186 2.22 -20.83 -1.48
CA ILE A 186 1.34 -19.79 -2.05
C ILE A 186 0.01 -20.40 -2.50
N GLU A 187 0.05 -21.58 -3.13
CA GLU A 187 -1.15 -22.33 -3.52
C GLU A 187 -2.04 -22.62 -2.30
N ALA A 188 -1.47 -23.17 -1.23
CA ALA A 188 -2.21 -23.49 -0.01
C ALA A 188 -2.76 -22.24 0.71
N ALA A 189 -2.12 -21.08 0.52
CA ALA A 189 -2.61 -19.81 1.04
C ALA A 189 -3.79 -19.25 0.23
N CYS A 190 -3.77 -19.41 -1.10
CA CYS A 190 -4.75 -18.81 -2.02
C CYS A 190 -5.96 -19.70 -2.32
N LYS A 191 -5.83 -21.02 -2.16
CA LYS A 191 -6.90 -21.99 -2.50
C LYS A 191 -8.18 -21.71 -1.71
N ASP A 192 -9.30 -21.56 -2.44
CA ASP A 192 -10.63 -21.24 -1.91
C ASP A 192 -10.68 -19.95 -1.07
N VAL A 193 -9.73 -19.04 -1.30
CA VAL A 193 -9.66 -17.73 -0.63
C VAL A 193 -10.09 -16.63 -1.60
N PRO A 194 -11.08 -15.79 -1.26
CA PRO A 194 -11.59 -14.77 -2.16
C PRO A 194 -10.71 -13.52 -2.25
N ILE A 195 -9.96 -13.20 -1.19
CA ILE A 195 -9.13 -11.98 -1.12
C ILE A 195 -7.66 -12.38 -1.11
N ILE A 196 -6.87 -11.90 -2.07
CA ILE A 196 -5.45 -12.20 -2.16
C ILE A 196 -4.67 -10.89 -2.20
N VAL A 197 -3.71 -10.71 -1.31
CA VAL A 197 -2.79 -9.57 -1.26
C VAL A 197 -1.38 -10.07 -1.46
N SER A 198 -0.63 -9.49 -2.40
CA SER A 198 0.81 -9.77 -2.54
C SER A 198 1.63 -8.52 -2.27
N ALA A 199 2.67 -8.68 -1.44
CA ALA A 199 3.60 -7.64 -1.04
C ALA A 199 5.03 -8.20 -0.90
N THR A 200 5.52 -8.84 -1.96
CA THR A 200 6.83 -9.50 -1.99
C THR A 200 7.88 -8.68 -2.75
N THR A 201 9.11 -9.17 -2.72
CA THR A 201 10.23 -8.64 -3.52
C THR A 201 10.56 -9.51 -4.74
N ALA A 202 9.69 -10.49 -5.07
CA ALA A 202 9.92 -11.48 -6.11
C ALA A 202 10.35 -10.83 -7.44
N PRO A 203 11.34 -11.43 -8.14
CA PRO A 203 11.82 -10.89 -9.40
C PRO A 203 10.99 -11.37 -10.61
N ARG A 204 10.04 -12.29 -10.39
CA ARG A 204 9.26 -12.97 -11.41
C ARG A 204 7.87 -13.30 -10.88
N PRO A 205 6.89 -13.60 -11.76
CA PRO A 205 5.58 -14.07 -11.35
C PRO A 205 5.67 -15.26 -10.38
N ILE A 206 4.90 -15.16 -9.30
CA ILE A 206 4.77 -16.16 -8.23
C ILE A 206 3.30 -16.47 -7.93
N ILE A 207 2.34 -15.61 -8.30
CA ILE A 207 0.91 -15.86 -8.18
C ILE A 207 0.40 -16.38 -9.51
N LYS A 208 -0.17 -17.58 -9.49
CA LYS A 208 -0.74 -18.20 -10.67
C LYS A 208 -2.26 -18.05 -10.72
N LYS A 209 -2.82 -17.97 -11.93
CA LYS A 209 -4.29 -17.97 -12.10
C LYS A 209 -4.87 -19.24 -11.46
N GLU A 210 -4.30 -20.41 -11.71
CA GLU A 210 -4.90 -21.71 -11.32
C GLU A 210 -5.23 -21.85 -9.82
N TRP A 211 -4.58 -21.06 -8.95
CA TRP A 211 -4.83 -21.03 -7.51
C TRP A 211 -5.97 -20.10 -7.08
N LEU A 212 -6.42 -19.21 -7.97
CA LEU A 212 -7.44 -18.21 -7.70
C LEU A 212 -8.83 -18.72 -8.11
N MET A 213 -9.74 -18.73 -7.14
CA MET A 213 -11.15 -19.07 -7.33
C MET A 213 -11.87 -18.02 -8.18
N LYS A 214 -13.01 -18.36 -8.79
CA LYS A 214 -13.87 -17.36 -9.46
C LYS A 214 -14.41 -16.35 -8.44
N GLY A 215 -14.52 -15.07 -8.83
CA GLY A 215 -15.01 -14.00 -7.97
C GLY A 215 -13.93 -13.41 -7.05
N PHE A 216 -12.64 -13.69 -7.33
CA PHE A 216 -11.55 -13.22 -6.49
C PHE A 216 -11.38 -11.69 -6.52
N THR A 217 -10.79 -11.15 -5.46
CA THR A 217 -10.23 -9.79 -5.42
C THR A 217 -8.74 -9.89 -5.14
N LYS A 218 -7.92 -9.62 -6.16
CA LYS A 218 -6.45 -9.64 -6.09
C LYS A 218 -5.92 -8.23 -5.92
N ILE A 219 -5.10 -8.02 -4.90
CA ILE A 219 -4.40 -6.77 -4.62
C ILE A 219 -2.90 -7.01 -4.85
N SER A 220 -2.29 -6.20 -5.71
CA SER A 220 -0.87 -6.27 -6.04
C SER A 220 -0.16 -5.01 -5.57
N LEU A 221 0.77 -5.17 -4.62
CA LEU A 221 1.55 -4.06 -4.04
C LEU A 221 3.04 -4.15 -4.41
N GLY A 222 3.49 -5.30 -4.88
CA GLY A 222 4.89 -5.55 -5.25
C GLY A 222 5.21 -5.12 -6.68
N GLY A 223 6.13 -5.85 -7.28
CA GLY A 223 6.56 -5.66 -8.67
C GLY A 223 5.82 -6.60 -9.62
N ARG A 224 6.58 -7.45 -10.32
CA ARG A 224 6.05 -8.45 -11.24
C ARG A 224 5.73 -9.74 -10.48
N GLU A 225 4.62 -9.74 -9.75
CA GLU A 225 4.23 -10.86 -8.86
C GLU A 225 3.21 -11.81 -9.49
N ASP A 226 2.43 -11.34 -10.44
CA ASP A 226 1.29 -12.07 -11.00
C ASP A 226 1.60 -12.59 -12.41
N GLU A 227 1.12 -13.79 -12.73
CA GLU A 227 1.01 -14.27 -14.12
C GLU A 227 0.04 -13.39 -14.91
N ASP A 228 0.27 -13.27 -16.22
CA ASP A 228 -0.54 -12.43 -17.10
C ASP A 228 -2.01 -12.87 -17.10
N GLU A 229 -2.26 -14.18 -17.02
CA GLU A 229 -3.59 -14.79 -16.97
C GLU A 229 -4.44 -14.30 -15.79
N VAL A 230 -3.82 -13.86 -14.68
CA VAL A 230 -4.54 -13.26 -13.54
C VAL A 230 -5.22 -11.95 -13.95
N LEU A 231 -4.57 -11.14 -14.79
CA LEU A 231 -5.15 -9.90 -15.30
C LEU A 231 -6.06 -10.16 -16.50
N LEU A 232 -5.69 -11.08 -17.39
CA LEU A 232 -6.49 -11.40 -18.58
C LEU A 232 -7.87 -11.98 -18.23
N CYS A 233 -8.01 -12.64 -17.07
CA CYS A 233 -9.29 -13.14 -16.59
C CYS A 233 -10.04 -12.18 -15.65
N ALA A 234 -9.49 -10.97 -15.39
CA ALA A 234 -10.13 -9.99 -14.54
C ALA A 234 -11.25 -9.25 -15.30
N ASP A 235 -12.43 -9.14 -14.69
CA ASP A 235 -13.53 -8.31 -15.18
C ASP A 235 -13.22 -6.82 -15.01
N LYS A 236 -12.48 -6.46 -13.96
CA LYS A 236 -12.08 -5.08 -13.64
C LYS A 236 -10.62 -5.03 -13.23
N ILE A 237 -9.83 -4.22 -13.96
CA ILE A 237 -8.44 -3.87 -13.61
C ILE A 237 -8.42 -2.44 -13.09
N ILE A 238 -8.23 -2.27 -11.79
CA ILE A 238 -8.32 -1.00 -11.07
C ILE A 238 -6.93 -0.63 -10.56
N ASN A 239 -6.60 0.66 -10.59
CA ASN A 239 -5.32 1.16 -10.09
C ASN A 239 -5.53 2.20 -8.98
N ASP A 240 -4.47 2.46 -8.21
CA ASP A 240 -4.43 3.64 -7.35
C ASP A 240 -4.35 4.93 -8.18
N ASN A 241 -3.51 4.95 -9.21
CA ASN A 241 -3.48 5.98 -10.24
C ASN A 241 -2.90 5.41 -11.54
N TRP A 242 -3.74 5.19 -12.56
CA TRP A 242 -3.30 4.57 -13.80
C TRP A 242 -2.21 5.37 -14.53
N HIS A 243 -2.31 6.70 -14.50
CA HIS A 243 -1.31 7.59 -15.11
C HIS A 243 0.11 7.38 -14.54
N HIS A 244 0.23 7.10 -13.24
CA HIS A 244 1.49 6.78 -12.59
C HIS A 244 1.91 5.33 -12.80
N VAL A 245 0.96 4.40 -12.73
CA VAL A 245 1.22 2.97 -12.92
C VAL A 245 1.78 2.69 -14.31
N LYS A 246 1.15 3.20 -15.38
CA LYS A 246 1.53 2.87 -16.76
C LYS A 246 2.88 3.43 -17.21
N LYS A 247 3.50 4.30 -16.41
CA LYS A 247 4.87 4.78 -16.63
C LYS A 247 5.92 3.93 -15.93
N ARG A 248 5.51 2.98 -15.08
CA ARG A 248 6.42 2.11 -14.34
C ARG A 248 6.72 0.86 -15.14
N ASN A 249 7.99 0.58 -15.37
CA ASN A 249 8.42 -0.66 -16.01
C ASN A 249 8.72 -1.77 -14.98
N SER A 250 7.78 -2.05 -14.06
CA SER A 250 8.05 -3.00 -12.96
C SER A 250 6.87 -3.82 -12.46
N GLN A 251 5.65 -3.28 -12.48
CA GLN A 251 4.44 -3.99 -12.02
C GLN A 251 3.83 -4.78 -13.17
N THR A 252 3.23 -5.95 -12.90
CA THR A 252 2.69 -6.83 -13.94
C THR A 252 1.76 -6.07 -14.90
N VAL A 253 0.80 -5.30 -14.39
CA VAL A 253 -0.14 -4.51 -15.23
C VAL A 253 0.58 -3.53 -16.18
N ALA A 254 1.62 -2.86 -15.70
CA ALA A 254 2.35 -1.86 -16.49
C ALA A 254 3.28 -2.52 -17.51
N LEU A 255 3.89 -3.66 -17.15
CA LEU A 255 4.67 -4.48 -18.09
C LEU A 255 3.78 -5.00 -19.22
N MET A 256 2.61 -5.57 -18.90
CA MET A 256 1.65 -6.03 -19.90
C MET A 256 1.17 -4.91 -20.83
N PHE A 257 0.98 -3.69 -20.30
CA PHE A 257 0.68 -2.51 -21.12
C PHE A 257 1.82 -2.16 -22.07
N HIS A 258 3.06 -2.10 -21.59
CA HIS A 258 4.23 -1.83 -22.44
C HIS A 258 4.49 -2.93 -23.49
N GLU A 259 4.12 -4.18 -23.18
CA GLU A 259 4.19 -5.32 -24.10
C GLU A 259 3.01 -5.36 -25.09
N GLY A 260 2.05 -4.44 -24.99
CA GLY A 260 0.87 -4.37 -25.88
C GLY A 260 -0.21 -5.42 -25.59
N LYS A 261 -0.10 -6.15 -24.48
CA LYS A 261 -1.10 -7.13 -24.01
C LYS A 261 -2.29 -6.48 -23.34
N LEU A 262 -2.10 -5.30 -22.77
CA LEU A 262 -3.16 -4.42 -22.25
C LEU A 262 -3.09 -3.07 -22.95
N LYS A 263 -4.24 -2.40 -23.03
CA LYS A 263 -4.41 -1.04 -23.54
C LYS A 263 -5.15 -0.19 -22.50
N ASP A 264 -5.17 1.12 -22.71
CA ASP A 264 -5.88 2.04 -21.83
C ASP A 264 -7.37 1.65 -21.67
N GLU A 265 -8.00 1.10 -22.71
CA GLU A 265 -9.42 0.67 -22.68
C GLU A 265 -9.66 -0.58 -21.82
N ASN A 266 -8.63 -1.34 -21.47
CA ASN A 266 -8.75 -2.47 -20.56
C ASN A 266 -8.77 -2.06 -19.08
N ILE A 267 -8.49 -0.79 -18.78
CA ILE A 267 -8.32 -0.30 -17.42
C ILE A 267 -9.61 0.36 -16.94
N TYR A 268 -10.10 -0.12 -15.81
CA TYR A 268 -11.26 0.44 -15.12
C TYR A 268 -10.85 1.74 -14.40
N PRO A 269 -11.78 2.68 -14.13
CA PRO A 269 -11.47 3.90 -13.40
C PRO A 269 -10.76 3.66 -12.07
N ASP A 270 -9.83 4.56 -11.74
CA ASP A 270 -9.00 4.49 -10.53
C ASP A 270 -9.85 4.42 -9.25
N ILE A 271 -9.29 3.79 -8.22
CA ILE A 271 -10.00 3.51 -6.97
C ILE A 271 -10.58 4.77 -6.29
N GLY A 272 -9.98 5.95 -6.49
CA GLY A 272 -10.52 7.20 -5.95
C GLY A 272 -11.89 7.60 -6.52
N HIS A 273 -12.24 7.17 -7.73
CA HIS A 273 -13.59 7.35 -8.28
C HIS A 273 -14.60 6.38 -7.64
N ILE A 274 -14.13 5.22 -7.18
CA ILE A 274 -14.95 4.22 -6.49
C ILE A 274 -15.19 4.65 -5.03
N VAL A 275 -14.14 5.08 -4.33
CA VAL A 275 -14.22 5.57 -2.95
C VAL A 275 -15.12 6.82 -2.85
N SER A 276 -15.10 7.69 -3.87
CA SER A 276 -16.01 8.86 -3.94
C SER A 276 -17.45 8.53 -4.33
N GLY A 277 -17.76 7.28 -4.70
CA GLY A 277 -19.09 6.85 -5.13
C GLY A 277 -19.47 7.24 -6.56
N ASN A 278 -18.54 7.83 -7.33
CA ASN A 278 -18.77 8.21 -8.72
C ASN A 278 -18.80 7.01 -9.68
N VAL A 279 -18.07 5.95 -9.33
CA VAL A 279 -17.98 4.71 -10.08
C VAL A 279 -18.25 3.55 -9.12
N LYS A 280 -18.92 2.49 -9.60
CA LYS A 280 -19.18 1.31 -8.77
C LYS A 280 -17.93 0.44 -8.69
N GLY A 281 -17.70 -0.16 -7.52
CA GLY A 281 -16.68 -1.19 -7.34
C GLY A 281 -17.16 -2.53 -7.90
N ARG A 282 -17.29 -3.53 -7.03
CA ARG A 282 -17.93 -4.80 -7.38
C ARG A 282 -19.43 -4.63 -7.63
N GLU A 283 -19.93 -5.27 -8.68
CA GLU A 283 -21.35 -5.26 -9.06
C GLU A 283 -21.96 -6.67 -9.11
N ARG A 284 -21.14 -7.70 -9.27
CA ARG A 284 -21.56 -9.10 -9.18
C ARG A 284 -20.58 -9.92 -8.35
N ASP A 285 -21.09 -10.96 -7.69
CA ASP A 285 -20.29 -11.85 -6.83
C ASP A 285 -19.26 -12.67 -7.58
N ASP A 286 -19.43 -12.80 -8.90
CA ASP A 286 -18.60 -13.62 -9.75
C ASP A 286 -17.53 -12.85 -10.54
N GLU A 287 -17.45 -11.52 -10.35
CA GLU A 287 -16.42 -10.66 -10.95
C GLU A 287 -15.03 -10.99 -10.37
N ASN A 288 -14.06 -11.24 -11.23
CA ASN A 288 -12.65 -11.26 -10.86
C ASN A 288 -12.15 -9.81 -10.88
N ILE A 289 -11.65 -9.31 -9.76
CA ILE A 289 -11.16 -7.94 -9.65
C ILE A 289 -9.67 -7.94 -9.37
N TYR A 290 -8.92 -7.19 -10.16
CA TYR A 290 -7.51 -6.95 -9.97
C TYR A 290 -7.28 -5.49 -9.59
N PHE A 291 -6.67 -5.25 -8.44
CA PHE A 291 -6.25 -3.93 -7.98
C PHE A 291 -4.72 -3.86 -7.89
N ASN A 292 -4.12 -2.83 -8.50
CA ASN A 292 -2.70 -2.56 -8.38
C ASN A 292 -2.45 -1.20 -7.74
N ALA A 293 -1.62 -1.18 -6.70
CA ALA A 293 -1.17 0.07 -6.09
C ALA A 293 0.34 0.27 -6.27
N VAL A 294 0.69 1.44 -6.75
CA VAL A 294 2.06 1.90 -7.01
C VAL A 294 2.63 2.70 -5.83
N GLY A 295 1.73 3.22 -4.99
CA GLY A 295 2.01 4.13 -3.88
C GLY A 295 1.95 5.59 -4.33
N LEU A 296 1.05 6.34 -3.69
CA LEU A 296 0.79 7.75 -3.93
C LEU A 296 1.35 8.63 -2.82
N GLY A 297 1.88 9.80 -3.16
CA GLY A 297 2.39 10.77 -2.18
C GLY A 297 1.28 11.37 -1.32
N GLU A 298 0.06 11.35 -1.82
CA GLU A 298 -1.19 11.75 -1.17
C GLU A 298 -1.43 10.93 0.09
N LEU A 299 -1.23 9.61 0.01
CA LEU A 299 -1.38 8.73 1.16
C LEU A 299 -0.36 9.05 2.27
N ASP A 300 0.88 9.39 1.89
CA ASP A 300 1.88 9.84 2.86
C ASP A 300 1.50 11.22 3.45
N LEU A 301 1.00 12.14 2.61
CA LEU A 301 0.65 13.51 3.00
C LEU A 301 -0.49 13.54 4.02
N PHE A 302 -1.58 12.80 3.79
CA PHE A 302 -2.73 12.81 4.70
C PHE A 302 -2.36 12.24 6.06
N VAL A 303 -1.65 11.10 6.09
CA VAL A 303 -1.19 10.48 7.34
C VAL A 303 -0.19 11.37 8.07
N ALA A 304 0.82 11.91 7.39
CA ALA A 304 1.82 12.77 8.00
C ALA A 304 1.21 14.07 8.55
N SER A 305 0.28 14.68 7.81
CA SER A 305 -0.43 15.89 8.24
C SER A 305 -1.19 15.62 9.54
N LYS A 306 -1.90 14.49 9.62
CA LYS A 306 -2.66 14.11 10.81
C LYS A 306 -1.76 13.90 12.03
N ILE A 307 -0.62 13.24 11.86
CA ILE A 307 0.37 13.02 12.93
C ILE A 307 0.94 14.37 13.41
N PHE A 308 1.33 15.26 12.50
CA PHE A 308 1.83 16.59 12.83
C PHE A 308 0.78 17.46 13.55
N GLU A 309 -0.48 17.40 13.12
CA GLU A 309 -1.56 18.16 13.77
C GLU A 309 -1.83 17.69 15.20
N LYS A 310 -1.67 16.39 15.48
CA LYS A 310 -1.73 15.86 16.85
C LYS A 310 -0.56 16.36 17.69
N SER A 311 0.68 16.28 17.19
CA SER A 311 1.84 16.77 17.95
C SER A 311 1.77 18.27 18.25
N SER A 312 1.16 19.03 17.34
CA SER A 312 1.06 20.49 17.47
C SER A 312 0.00 20.96 18.45
N LYS A 313 -1.01 20.14 18.78
CA LYS A 313 -1.95 20.45 19.86
C LYS A 313 -1.29 20.38 21.23
N ASP A 314 -0.26 19.55 21.36
CA ASP A 314 0.50 19.36 22.59
C ASP A 314 1.67 20.36 22.72
N GLN A 315 1.93 21.18 21.70
CA GLN A 315 3.01 22.16 21.66
C GLN A 315 2.48 23.56 21.31
N LYS A 316 2.51 24.51 22.26
CA LYS A 316 2.25 25.92 21.97
C LYS A 316 3.42 26.49 21.17
N PHE A 317 3.29 26.53 19.84
CA PHE A 317 4.24 27.28 19.01
C PHE A 317 4.03 28.78 19.26
N VAL A 318 5.07 29.44 19.78
CA VAL A 318 5.15 30.90 19.85
C VAL A 318 5.83 31.35 18.56
N PHE A 319 5.06 31.97 17.67
CA PHE A 319 5.61 32.74 16.54
C PHE A 319 5.84 34.18 16.97
#